data_AF-A0A1C6XLM1-F1
#
_entry.id   AF-A0A1C6XLM1-F1
#
_cell.length_a   1.000
_cell.length_b   1.000
_cell.length_c   1.000
_cell.angle_alpha   90.00
_cell.angle_beta   90.00
_cell.angle_gamma   90.00
#
_symmetry.space_group_name_H-M   'P 1'
#
loop_
_entity.id
_entity.type
_entity.pdbx_description
1 polymer ?
#
loop_
_entity_poly.entity_id
_entity_poly.type
_entity_poly.pdbx_seq_one_letter_code
_entity_poly.pdbx_strand_id
1 'polypeptide(L)'
;MEFYGSNYFRFRLALSLISGKAITIKNIRKKNSHKKINKDDGIDDNEINEGLQEYEAKILKLIDKLCDDTTIKINEYGDELYFKPGFLIGNVNDEIRISDLNNTFHCGNERSISYFLEFLIMIVPFFKNPVKLLLKGITDDQIDRTVYTCKIVCENFFKTFLNVNDGFLNITILKRGTKLDATGEVSFFMNNLKMINSFDMHDAGLVKRITGTIVCNQISMIFRNKIVNCAKKNLHNFTPYVSIEVEKEKKNSHPNKSNSQNNFMSLSLFAQTKNKCIYGTDLYVDKFMLQHVKDMLASRTDDSLPMQLGGHKWDEEEEEDEEDGTEEREKIDDNDDEDDEDDEEVEKDEEGEEGEAEKIDDNDDEEDGEDDEEDDEDGEEDDEDDEEDDEDDEEVEKEEEGEEEEAEKIDDNNDDEEEEEDEGEEDDEINLGNKTKHQLNNGGNSPFNDENNEMNSITNIDASKEEPKTLHDADIYERLGFFISLKLMNEIKGLSSIDSSYQWLPLLYMALANDTAVSKISLSALKPYSIVLIRLLRDFFSVVFDIKKVEKSQIEYSYLIKCVGIGYRNFSKKTF
;
A
#
# COMPACT_ATOMS: atom_id res chain seq x y z
N MET A 1 -6.05 -28.29 3.80
CA MET A 1 -7.12 -27.35 4.18
C MET A 1 -7.96 -27.04 2.94
N GLU A 2 -9.26 -26.88 3.05
CA GLU A 2 -10.11 -26.52 1.90
C GLU A 2 -10.55 -25.05 1.96
N PHE A 3 -10.64 -24.42 0.78
CA PHE A 3 -11.09 -23.05 0.59
C PHE A 3 -11.97 -22.94 -0.67
N TYR A 4 -12.77 -21.87 -0.76
CA TYR A 4 -13.68 -21.63 -1.89
C TYR A 4 -13.44 -20.26 -2.53
N GLY A 5 -13.65 -20.18 -3.85
CA GLY A 5 -13.53 -18.96 -4.67
C GLY A 5 -12.10 -18.47 -4.90
N SER A 6 -11.91 -17.55 -5.84
CA SER A 6 -10.62 -16.92 -6.15
C SER A 6 -10.14 -15.88 -5.12
N ASN A 7 -11.03 -15.40 -4.25
CA ASN A 7 -10.71 -14.31 -3.32
C ASN A 7 -9.56 -14.69 -2.38
N TYR A 8 -8.60 -13.77 -2.22
CA TYR A 8 -7.42 -13.91 -1.36
C TYR A 8 -6.43 -15.03 -1.76
N PHE A 9 -6.44 -15.45 -3.03
CA PHE A 9 -5.53 -16.45 -3.63
C PHE A 9 -4.07 -16.32 -3.17
N ARG A 10 -3.50 -15.10 -3.25
CA ARG A 10 -2.12 -14.80 -2.84
C ARG A 10 -1.85 -15.14 -1.36
N PHE A 11 -2.71 -14.73 -0.44
CA PHE A 11 -2.54 -15.03 0.98
C PHE A 11 -2.65 -16.54 1.24
N ARG A 12 -3.63 -17.22 0.62
CA ARG A 12 -3.78 -18.68 0.77
C ARG A 12 -2.53 -19.44 0.31
N LEU A 13 -1.94 -19.07 -0.81
CA LEU A 13 -0.69 -19.67 -1.31
C LEU A 13 0.53 -19.30 -0.45
N ALA A 14 0.68 -18.03 -0.07
CA ALA A 14 1.82 -17.59 0.76
C ALA A 14 1.82 -18.27 2.13
N LEU A 15 0.67 -18.32 2.80
CA LEU A 15 0.53 -18.97 4.11
C LEU A 15 0.64 -20.50 4.01
N SER A 16 0.20 -21.10 2.89
CA SER A 16 0.46 -22.52 2.59
C SER A 16 1.97 -22.81 2.46
N LEU A 17 2.71 -21.99 1.70
CA LEU A 17 4.16 -22.09 1.56
C LEU A 17 4.91 -21.94 2.90
N ILE A 18 4.56 -20.95 3.71
CA ILE A 18 5.25 -20.68 4.99
C ILE A 18 4.92 -21.75 6.04
N SER A 19 3.69 -22.30 6.05
CA SER A 19 3.25 -23.31 7.02
C SER A 19 3.52 -24.78 6.62
N GLY A 20 3.90 -25.03 5.36
CA GLY A 20 3.97 -26.39 4.80
C GLY A 20 2.61 -27.09 4.63
N LYS A 21 1.49 -26.43 4.97
CA LYS A 21 0.14 -27.04 4.92
C LYS A 21 -0.40 -27.04 3.49
N ALA A 22 -0.66 -28.23 2.95
CA ALA A 22 -1.31 -28.39 1.64
C ALA A 22 -2.77 -27.86 1.65
N ILE A 23 -3.18 -27.26 0.53
CA ILE A 23 -4.49 -26.63 0.36
C ILE A 23 -5.21 -27.11 -0.90
N THR A 24 -6.53 -26.99 -0.88
CA THR A 24 -7.39 -27.17 -2.05
C THR A 24 -8.31 -25.95 -2.16
N ILE A 25 -8.37 -25.32 -3.32
CA ILE A 25 -9.25 -24.18 -3.61
C ILE A 25 -10.26 -24.62 -4.66
N LYS A 26 -11.57 -24.58 -4.33
CA LYS A 26 -12.67 -25.03 -5.18
C LYS A 26 -13.54 -23.86 -5.65
N ASN A 27 -14.37 -24.08 -6.67
CA ASN A 27 -15.31 -23.09 -7.23
C ASN A 27 -14.65 -21.74 -7.61
N ILE A 28 -13.48 -21.79 -8.26
CA ILE A 28 -12.78 -20.61 -8.77
C ILE A 28 -13.55 -20.07 -9.99
N ARG A 29 -14.29 -18.96 -9.82
CA ARG A 29 -15.07 -18.25 -10.86
C ARG A 29 -16.06 -19.12 -11.63
N LYS A 30 -16.59 -20.16 -10.99
CA LYS A 30 -17.63 -21.04 -11.55
C LYS A 30 -18.92 -20.26 -11.78
N LYS A 31 -19.43 -20.16 -13.02
CA LYS A 31 -20.71 -19.50 -13.29
C LYS A 31 -21.86 -20.33 -12.68
N ASN A 32 -22.76 -19.68 -11.96
CA ASN A 32 -23.98 -20.34 -11.46
C ASN A 32 -24.88 -20.73 -12.65
N SER A 33 -25.00 -22.03 -12.91
CA SER A 33 -25.70 -22.61 -14.08
C SER A 33 -27.20 -22.31 -14.18
N HIS A 34 -27.77 -21.57 -13.21
CA HIS A 34 -29.16 -21.14 -13.18
C HIS A 34 -29.42 -19.77 -13.82
N LYS A 35 -28.38 -18.95 -14.10
CA LYS A 35 -28.58 -17.69 -14.83
C LYS A 35 -28.79 -17.99 -16.32
N LYS A 36 -30.06 -18.24 -16.70
CA LYS A 36 -30.47 -18.36 -18.10
C LYS A 36 -30.01 -17.12 -18.86
N ILE A 37 -29.13 -17.31 -19.85
CA ILE A 37 -28.79 -16.27 -20.82
C ILE A 37 -30.01 -16.10 -21.73
N ASN A 38 -30.73 -14.99 -21.58
CA ASN A 38 -31.69 -14.55 -22.59
C ASN A 38 -30.91 -14.21 -23.86
N LYS A 39 -31.41 -14.66 -25.01
CA LYS A 39 -30.57 -14.85 -26.21
C LYS A 39 -30.37 -13.58 -27.05
N ASP A 40 -30.93 -12.47 -26.60
CA ASP A 40 -31.04 -11.20 -27.33
C ASP A 40 -30.30 -10.04 -26.64
N ASP A 41 -29.80 -10.23 -25.42
CA ASP A 41 -28.88 -9.30 -24.78
C ASP A 41 -27.49 -9.45 -25.42
N GLY A 42 -26.87 -8.32 -25.79
CA GLY A 42 -25.59 -8.30 -26.51
C GLY A 42 -24.44 -8.90 -25.70
N ILE A 43 -23.39 -9.33 -26.41
CA ILE A 43 -22.14 -9.80 -25.78
C ILE A 43 -21.54 -8.64 -24.98
N ASP A 44 -21.59 -8.75 -23.65
CA ASP A 44 -20.85 -7.89 -22.74
C ASP A 44 -19.36 -8.31 -22.78
N ASP A 45 -18.49 -7.38 -23.17
CA ASP A 45 -17.02 -7.61 -23.20
C ASP A 45 -16.44 -7.93 -21.81
N ASN A 46 -17.24 -7.84 -20.74
CA ASN A 46 -16.90 -8.23 -19.37
C ASN A 46 -17.26 -9.69 -19.01
N GLU A 47 -17.35 -10.61 -19.98
CA GLU A 47 -17.39 -12.06 -19.72
C GLU A 47 -16.16 -12.51 -18.90
N ILE A 48 -16.32 -12.59 -17.57
CA ILE A 48 -15.30 -13.13 -16.67
C ILE A 48 -15.06 -14.59 -17.04
N ASN A 49 -13.88 -14.89 -17.59
CA ASN A 49 -13.43 -16.24 -17.88
C ASN A 49 -13.50 -17.12 -16.64
N GLU A 50 -14.07 -18.31 -16.78
CA GLU A 50 -14.20 -19.29 -15.71
C GLU A 50 -12.83 -19.84 -15.29
N GLY A 51 -12.67 -20.24 -14.03
CA GLY A 51 -11.43 -20.78 -13.50
C GLY A 51 -10.33 -19.74 -13.18
N LEU A 52 -9.09 -20.21 -13.10
CA LEU A 52 -7.90 -19.37 -12.85
C LEU A 52 -7.65 -18.37 -14.00
N GLN A 53 -7.31 -17.13 -13.66
CA GLN A 53 -6.87 -16.12 -14.63
C GLN A 53 -5.36 -16.24 -14.94
N GLU A 54 -4.87 -15.55 -15.97
CA GLU A 54 -3.45 -15.63 -16.36
C GLU A 54 -2.51 -15.14 -15.24
N TYR A 55 -2.89 -14.08 -14.50
CA TYR A 55 -2.13 -13.58 -13.35
C TYR A 55 -2.04 -14.59 -12.19
N GLU A 56 -3.04 -15.46 -12.04
CA GLU A 56 -3.06 -16.51 -11.00
C GLU A 56 -2.18 -17.69 -11.42
N ALA A 57 -2.31 -18.13 -12.67
CA ALA A 57 -1.43 -19.13 -13.27
C ALA A 57 0.04 -18.66 -13.32
N LYS A 58 0.29 -17.35 -13.48
CA LYS A 58 1.63 -16.77 -13.40
C LYS A 58 2.19 -16.74 -11.98
N ILE A 59 1.39 -16.53 -10.94
CA ILE A 59 1.87 -16.73 -9.55
C ILE A 59 2.24 -18.19 -9.32
N LEU A 60 1.44 -19.15 -9.80
CA LEU A 60 1.79 -20.57 -9.70
C LEU A 60 3.13 -20.90 -10.41
N LYS A 61 3.35 -20.37 -11.62
CA LYS A 61 4.64 -20.48 -12.34
C LYS A 61 5.81 -19.75 -11.66
N LEU A 62 5.54 -18.69 -10.89
CA LEU A 62 6.56 -17.98 -10.12
C LEU A 62 6.98 -18.79 -8.88
N ILE A 63 6.05 -19.50 -8.23
CA ILE A 63 6.35 -20.44 -7.15
C ILE A 63 7.17 -21.61 -7.70
N ASP A 64 6.73 -22.20 -8.81
CA ASP A 64 7.39 -23.33 -9.51
C ASP A 64 8.84 -23.00 -9.95
N LYS A 65 9.12 -21.74 -10.34
CA LYS A 65 10.49 -21.26 -10.64
C LYS A 65 11.39 -21.10 -9.39
N LEU A 66 10.81 -21.04 -8.19
CA LEU A 66 11.50 -20.62 -6.96
C LEU A 66 11.54 -21.69 -5.85
N CYS A 67 10.75 -22.76 -5.97
CA CYS A 67 10.49 -23.72 -4.90
C CYS A 67 10.42 -25.18 -5.42
N ASP A 68 11.43 -26.00 -5.12
CA ASP A 68 11.48 -27.42 -5.52
C ASP A 68 10.40 -28.27 -4.81
N ASP A 69 10.04 -29.41 -5.38
CA ASP A 69 9.02 -30.38 -4.88
C ASP A 69 7.59 -29.84 -4.67
N THR A 70 7.29 -28.62 -5.16
CA THR A 70 5.93 -28.05 -5.13
C THR A 70 4.99 -28.88 -6.01
N THR A 71 3.87 -29.38 -5.47
CA THR A 71 2.89 -30.14 -6.26
C THR A 71 1.68 -29.27 -6.58
N ILE A 72 1.56 -28.85 -7.84
CA ILE A 72 0.46 -28.04 -8.35
C ILE A 72 -0.41 -28.93 -9.26
N LYS A 73 -1.71 -29.07 -8.96
CA LYS A 73 -2.67 -29.81 -9.78
C LYS A 73 -3.92 -28.97 -10.00
N ILE A 74 -4.27 -28.74 -11.26
CA ILE A 74 -5.45 -27.96 -11.67
C ILE A 74 -6.42 -28.90 -12.39
N ASN A 75 -7.72 -28.75 -12.13
CA ASN A 75 -8.78 -29.53 -12.78
C ASN A 75 -8.92 -29.18 -14.27
N GLU A 76 -9.53 -30.05 -15.08
CA GLU A 76 -9.73 -29.83 -16.54
C GLU A 76 -10.47 -28.51 -16.84
N TYR A 77 -11.42 -28.12 -15.99
CA TYR A 77 -12.19 -26.87 -16.09
C TYR A 77 -11.51 -25.65 -15.46
N GLY A 78 -10.34 -25.80 -14.84
CA GLY A 78 -9.65 -24.71 -14.14
C GLY A 78 -10.35 -24.17 -12.88
N ASP A 79 -11.46 -24.77 -12.45
CA ASP A 79 -12.31 -24.31 -11.34
C ASP A 79 -11.86 -24.84 -9.95
N GLU A 80 -11.01 -25.86 -9.93
CA GLU A 80 -10.38 -26.39 -8.72
C GLU A 80 -8.85 -26.47 -8.85
N LEU A 81 -8.15 -26.11 -7.77
CA LEU A 81 -6.70 -26.17 -7.62
C LEU A 81 -6.36 -26.94 -6.33
N TYR A 82 -5.59 -28.02 -6.45
CA TYR A 82 -4.85 -28.63 -5.35
C TYR A 82 -3.40 -28.13 -5.36
N PHE A 83 -2.92 -27.66 -4.22
CA PHE A 83 -1.59 -27.12 -4.04
C PHE A 83 -0.93 -27.70 -2.78
N LYS A 84 0.14 -28.47 -2.96
CA LYS A 84 1.05 -28.88 -1.88
C LYS A 84 2.32 -28.02 -1.98
N PRO A 85 2.69 -27.27 -0.93
CA PRO A 85 3.91 -26.47 -0.92
C PRO A 85 5.16 -27.36 -0.97
N GLY A 86 6.19 -26.85 -1.65
CA GLY A 86 7.52 -27.44 -1.71
C GLY A 86 8.54 -26.73 -0.82
N PHE A 87 9.83 -26.90 -1.10
CA PHE A 87 10.93 -26.27 -0.35
C PHE A 87 11.25 -24.87 -0.89
N LEU A 88 11.29 -23.87 -0.01
CA LEU A 88 11.62 -22.48 -0.35
C LEU A 88 13.13 -22.32 -0.55
N ILE A 89 13.62 -22.41 -1.78
CA ILE A 89 15.06 -22.41 -2.09
C ILE A 89 15.57 -21.03 -2.50
N GLY A 90 15.05 -20.46 -3.58
CA GLY A 90 15.53 -19.20 -4.15
C GLY A 90 16.51 -19.38 -5.31
N ASN A 91 17.12 -18.27 -5.74
CA ASN A 91 17.85 -18.22 -7.02
C ASN A 91 19.12 -17.36 -7.00
N VAL A 92 19.66 -17.05 -5.81
CA VAL A 92 20.99 -16.47 -5.64
C VAL A 92 21.85 -17.49 -4.91
N ASN A 93 22.75 -18.15 -5.62
CA ASN A 93 23.69 -19.12 -5.05
C ASN A 93 25.10 -18.53 -5.06
N ASP A 94 25.93 -18.92 -4.09
CA ASP A 94 27.33 -18.49 -4.03
C ASP A 94 28.17 -19.09 -5.18
N GLU A 95 27.77 -20.27 -5.67
CA GLU A 95 28.20 -20.82 -6.96
C GLU A 95 27.47 -20.11 -8.11
N ILE A 96 28.15 -19.21 -8.82
CA ILE A 96 27.62 -18.58 -10.05
C ILE A 96 27.35 -19.66 -11.10
N ARG A 97 26.10 -19.82 -11.51
CA ARG A 97 25.69 -20.79 -12.54
C ARG A 97 25.13 -20.06 -13.76
N ILE A 98 25.23 -20.69 -14.92
CA ILE A 98 24.75 -20.14 -16.21
C ILE A 98 23.22 -19.85 -16.17
N SER A 99 22.49 -20.47 -15.23
CA SER A 99 21.10 -20.16 -14.89
C SER A 99 20.85 -18.68 -14.52
N ASP A 100 21.83 -18.02 -13.92
CA ASP A 100 21.64 -16.73 -13.25
C ASP A 100 21.43 -15.58 -14.25
N LEU A 101 21.82 -15.80 -15.51
CA LEU A 101 21.53 -14.93 -16.64
C LEU A 101 20.02 -14.85 -16.97
N ASN A 102 19.24 -15.89 -16.65
CA ASN A 102 17.81 -16.01 -16.98
C ASN A 102 16.87 -15.77 -15.78
N ASN A 103 17.29 -14.89 -14.86
CA ASN A 103 16.46 -14.41 -13.74
C ASN A 103 15.35 -13.42 -14.13
N THR A 104 15.00 -13.32 -15.43
CA THR A 104 13.80 -12.61 -15.91
C THR A 104 12.52 -13.39 -15.61
N PHE A 105 11.43 -12.69 -15.31
CA PHE A 105 10.07 -13.23 -15.19
C PHE A 105 9.03 -12.27 -15.80
N HIS A 106 8.08 -12.80 -16.57
CA HIS A 106 7.05 -11.99 -17.25
C HIS A 106 5.71 -12.05 -16.51
N CYS A 107 5.36 -10.95 -15.83
CA CYS A 107 4.13 -10.78 -15.05
C CYS A 107 2.86 -10.71 -15.90
N GLY A 108 2.97 -10.31 -17.17
CA GLY A 108 1.84 -10.18 -18.09
C GLY A 108 1.13 -8.82 -18.05
N ASN A 109 -0.09 -8.83 -18.60
CA ASN A 109 -0.81 -7.60 -19.00
C ASN A 109 -2.14 -7.42 -18.22
N GLU A 110 -2.53 -8.38 -17.38
CA GLU A 110 -3.78 -8.32 -16.60
C GLU A 110 -3.63 -7.52 -15.29
N ARG A 111 -2.43 -7.51 -14.69
CA ARG A 111 -2.14 -6.96 -13.36
C ARG A 111 -0.75 -6.31 -13.29
N SER A 112 -0.55 -5.41 -12.32
CA SER A 112 0.74 -4.76 -12.08
C SER A 112 1.80 -5.74 -11.55
N ILE A 113 3.07 -5.46 -11.81
CA ILE A 113 4.22 -6.10 -11.16
C ILE A 113 4.08 -6.05 -9.63
N SER A 114 3.46 -5.01 -9.06
CA SER A 114 3.12 -4.91 -7.63
C SER A 114 2.35 -6.12 -7.10
N TYR A 115 1.46 -6.71 -7.90
CA TYR A 115 0.69 -7.91 -7.53
C TYR A 115 1.62 -9.11 -7.20
N PHE A 116 2.75 -9.20 -7.91
CA PHE A 116 3.78 -10.23 -7.73
C PHE A 116 4.82 -9.82 -6.68
N LEU A 117 5.20 -8.53 -6.60
CA LEU A 117 6.12 -8.02 -5.58
C LEU A 117 5.57 -8.21 -4.16
N GLU A 118 4.30 -7.87 -3.92
CA GLU A 118 3.67 -8.09 -2.62
C GLU A 118 3.70 -9.58 -2.23
N PHE A 119 3.43 -10.48 -3.18
CA PHE A 119 3.51 -11.93 -2.94
C PHE A 119 4.94 -12.40 -2.63
N LEU A 120 5.94 -11.92 -3.37
CA LEU A 120 7.36 -12.21 -3.08
C LEU A 120 7.76 -11.71 -1.69
N ILE A 121 7.35 -10.49 -1.33
CA ILE A 121 7.62 -9.89 -0.01
C ILE A 121 6.96 -10.67 1.13
N MET A 122 5.88 -11.43 0.89
CA MET A 122 5.30 -12.32 1.89
C MET A 122 6.17 -13.58 2.15
N ILE A 123 6.83 -14.13 1.13
CA ILE A 123 7.45 -15.47 1.20
C ILE A 123 8.98 -15.47 1.25
N VAL A 124 9.66 -14.52 0.57
CA VAL A 124 11.12 -14.52 0.41
C VAL A 124 11.94 -14.47 1.71
N PRO A 125 11.51 -13.84 2.83
CA PRO A 125 12.27 -13.92 4.08
C PRO A 125 12.52 -15.35 4.58
N PHE A 126 11.66 -16.31 4.18
CA PHE A 126 11.67 -17.69 4.67
C PHE A 126 12.37 -18.67 3.72
N PHE A 127 13.06 -18.14 2.71
CA PHE A 127 13.82 -18.94 1.74
C PHE A 127 15.17 -19.41 2.31
N LYS A 128 15.74 -20.45 1.70
CA LYS A 128 17.10 -20.95 1.95
C LYS A 128 18.17 -19.94 1.54
N ASN A 129 18.01 -19.36 0.36
CA ASN A 129 18.91 -18.42 -0.28
C ASN A 129 18.16 -17.11 -0.64
N PRO A 130 18.87 -15.99 -0.90
CA PRO A 130 18.24 -14.75 -1.37
C PRO A 130 17.52 -14.93 -2.73
N VAL A 131 16.61 -14.00 -3.05
CA VAL A 131 15.91 -13.97 -4.34
C VAL A 131 16.22 -12.68 -5.11
N LYS A 132 16.64 -12.84 -6.38
CA LYS A 132 16.93 -11.74 -7.31
C LYS A 132 16.22 -11.98 -8.64
N LEU A 133 15.30 -11.08 -9.03
CA LEU A 133 14.47 -11.25 -10.22
C LEU A 133 14.36 -9.95 -11.03
N LEU A 134 14.33 -10.08 -12.36
CA LEU A 134 13.96 -9.01 -13.27
C LEU A 134 12.51 -9.21 -13.71
N LEU A 135 11.58 -8.53 -13.04
CA LEU A 135 10.15 -8.61 -13.32
C LEU A 135 9.79 -7.69 -14.50
N LYS A 136 9.09 -8.23 -15.51
CA LYS A 136 8.66 -7.50 -16.71
C LYS A 136 7.14 -7.50 -16.87
N GLY A 137 6.56 -6.34 -17.15
CA GLY A 137 5.10 -6.14 -17.15
C GLY A 137 4.70 -4.68 -16.90
N ILE A 138 3.51 -4.49 -16.30
CA ILE A 138 2.95 -3.18 -15.96
C ILE A 138 3.52 -2.68 -14.63
N THR A 139 3.92 -1.41 -14.52
CA THR A 139 4.44 -0.82 -13.25
C THR A 139 3.43 0.08 -12.54
N ASP A 140 2.51 0.65 -13.30
CA ASP A 140 1.56 1.67 -12.87
C ASP A 140 0.20 1.37 -13.54
N ASP A 141 -0.87 1.21 -12.75
CA ASP A 141 -2.24 0.84 -13.16
C ASP A 141 -3.26 1.42 -12.15
N GLN A 142 -4.57 1.26 -12.42
CA GLN A 142 -5.64 1.68 -11.51
C GLN A 142 -6.10 0.60 -10.51
N ILE A 143 -5.89 -0.69 -10.82
CA ILE A 143 -6.38 -1.81 -9.99
C ILE A 143 -5.42 -2.07 -8.82
N ASP A 144 -4.12 -2.07 -9.10
CA ASP A 144 -3.05 -2.34 -8.14
C ASP A 144 -2.37 -1.04 -7.66
N ARG A 145 -1.60 -1.12 -6.56
CA ARG A 145 -0.70 -0.04 -6.14
C ARG A 145 0.48 0.11 -7.10
N THR A 146 1.07 1.30 -7.16
CA THR A 146 2.26 1.51 -7.99
C THR A 146 3.45 0.74 -7.42
N VAL A 147 4.37 0.29 -8.29
CA VAL A 147 5.62 -0.33 -7.84
C VAL A 147 6.42 0.61 -6.95
N TYR A 148 6.31 1.93 -7.17
CA TYR A 148 6.98 2.95 -6.37
C TYR A 148 6.41 3.06 -4.94
N THR A 149 5.10 3.00 -4.76
CA THR A 149 4.49 2.95 -3.42
C THR A 149 4.80 1.64 -2.71
N CYS A 150 4.78 0.51 -3.42
CA CYS A 150 5.22 -0.79 -2.88
C CYS A 150 6.68 -0.73 -2.38
N LYS A 151 7.59 -0.13 -3.16
CA LYS A 151 8.98 0.14 -2.77
C LYS A 151 9.05 0.93 -1.46
N ILE A 152 8.53 2.16 -1.46
CA ILE A 152 8.73 3.10 -0.34
C ILE A 152 8.12 2.59 0.96
N VAL A 153 6.94 1.97 0.92
CA VAL A 153 6.28 1.45 2.13
C VAL A 153 7.02 0.22 2.66
N CYS A 154 7.37 -0.75 1.81
CA CYS A 154 8.00 -1.99 2.25
C CYS A 154 9.45 -1.77 2.70
N GLU A 155 10.27 -1.05 1.93
CA GLU A 155 11.67 -0.76 2.31
C GLU A 155 11.73 0.02 3.64
N ASN A 156 10.82 0.98 3.87
CA ASN A 156 10.71 1.65 5.16
C ASN A 156 10.29 0.70 6.29
N PHE A 157 9.34 -0.21 6.07
CA PHE A 157 8.88 -1.16 7.08
C PHE A 157 10.03 -2.07 7.56
N PHE A 158 10.73 -2.71 6.63
CA PHE A 158 11.87 -3.59 6.96
C PHE A 158 12.97 -2.83 7.70
N LYS A 159 13.47 -1.73 7.12
CA LYS A 159 14.55 -0.93 7.71
C LYS A 159 14.19 -0.35 9.09
N THR A 160 12.96 0.10 9.27
CA THR A 160 12.56 0.87 10.46
C THR A 160 12.07 0.01 11.61
N PHE A 161 11.22 -0.98 11.34
CA PHE A 161 10.46 -1.69 12.37
C PHE A 161 10.89 -3.15 12.54
N LEU A 162 11.51 -3.77 11.53
CA LEU A 162 12.20 -5.05 11.69
C LEU A 162 13.72 -4.87 11.89
N ASN A 163 14.23 -3.64 11.87
CA ASN A 163 15.62 -3.26 12.12
C ASN A 163 16.65 -4.03 11.27
N VAL A 164 16.29 -4.39 10.03
CA VAL A 164 17.19 -5.10 9.10
C VAL A 164 17.99 -4.14 8.24
N ASN A 165 19.17 -4.58 7.79
CA ASN A 165 20.15 -3.79 7.04
C ASN A 165 19.56 -3.16 5.76
N ASP A 166 20.09 -2.01 5.35
CA ASP A 166 19.67 -1.24 4.17
C ASP A 166 19.66 -2.02 2.84
N GLY A 167 20.44 -3.10 2.73
CA GLY A 167 20.46 -4.00 1.57
C GLY A 167 19.43 -5.14 1.61
N PHE A 168 18.59 -5.25 2.65
CA PHE A 168 17.71 -6.41 2.85
C PHE A 168 16.60 -6.54 1.80
N LEU A 169 16.01 -5.41 1.38
CA LEU A 169 15.04 -5.32 0.30
C LEU A 169 15.47 -4.16 -0.61
N ASN A 170 15.57 -4.44 -1.92
CA ASN A 170 15.83 -3.43 -2.95
C ASN A 170 14.87 -3.66 -4.12
N ILE A 171 13.98 -2.69 -4.33
CA ILE A 171 13.10 -2.63 -5.51
C ILE A 171 13.56 -1.45 -6.37
N THR A 172 14.11 -1.74 -7.55
CA THR A 172 14.61 -0.72 -8.49
C THR A 172 13.82 -0.76 -9.79
N ILE A 173 13.08 0.31 -10.06
CA ILE A 173 12.36 0.51 -11.33
C ILE A 173 13.39 0.93 -12.38
N LEU A 174 13.70 0.02 -13.32
CA LEU A 174 14.63 0.28 -14.42
C LEU A 174 13.89 1.03 -15.54
N LYS A 175 12.68 0.57 -15.86
CA LYS A 175 11.80 1.14 -16.88
C LYS A 175 10.34 1.05 -16.42
N ARG A 176 9.55 2.11 -16.64
CA ARG A 176 8.10 2.11 -16.39
C ARG A 176 7.32 1.55 -17.58
N GLY A 177 6.18 0.92 -17.32
CA GLY A 177 5.30 0.35 -18.34
C GLY A 177 3.83 0.51 -17.97
N THR A 178 3.03 1.01 -18.92
CA THR A 178 1.58 1.13 -18.81
C THR A 178 0.90 -0.21 -19.12
N LYS A 179 -0.41 -0.30 -18.84
CA LYS A 179 -1.27 -1.43 -19.24
C LYS A 179 -1.29 -1.72 -20.75
N LEU A 180 -1.01 -0.72 -21.58
CA LEU A 180 -1.07 -0.81 -23.05
C LEU A 180 0.18 -1.46 -23.66
N ASP A 181 1.38 -1.11 -23.15
CA ASP A 181 2.63 -1.69 -23.65
C ASP A 181 3.08 -2.91 -22.82
N ALA A 182 2.81 -2.93 -21.51
CA ALA A 182 3.34 -3.89 -20.53
C ALA A 182 4.89 -4.07 -20.57
N THR A 183 5.64 -3.11 -21.13
CA THR A 183 7.10 -3.21 -21.30
C THR A 183 7.91 -2.58 -20.16
N GLY A 184 7.34 -2.47 -18.96
CA GLY A 184 8.05 -2.03 -17.76
C GLY A 184 8.98 -3.11 -17.22
N GLU A 185 10.04 -2.71 -16.53
CA GLU A 185 11.11 -3.59 -16.04
C GLU A 185 11.55 -3.16 -14.63
N VAL A 186 11.49 -4.09 -13.69
CA VAL A 186 11.76 -3.87 -12.26
C VAL A 186 12.74 -4.93 -11.76
N SER A 187 13.89 -4.48 -11.25
CA SER A 187 14.82 -5.33 -10.52
C SER A 187 14.34 -5.46 -9.07
N PHE A 188 14.02 -6.69 -8.67
CA PHE A 188 13.73 -7.08 -7.30
C PHE A 188 14.93 -7.83 -6.73
N PHE A 189 15.38 -7.44 -5.54
CA PHE A 189 16.29 -8.21 -4.71
C PHE A 189 15.78 -8.21 -3.27
N MET A 190 15.76 -9.38 -2.62
CA MET A 190 15.42 -9.51 -1.22
C MET A 190 16.18 -10.67 -0.57
N ASN A 191 16.69 -10.42 0.63
CA ASN A 191 17.47 -11.36 1.44
C ASN A 191 16.55 -12.16 2.40
N ASN A 192 17.08 -13.19 3.05
CA ASN A 192 16.34 -14.07 3.95
C ASN A 192 16.64 -13.83 5.44
N LEU A 193 15.62 -14.03 6.28
CA LEU A 193 15.69 -13.91 7.75
C LEU A 193 15.81 -15.28 8.39
N LYS A 194 16.46 -15.35 9.55
CA LYS A 194 16.50 -16.55 10.41
C LYS A 194 15.27 -16.62 11.33
N MET A 195 14.85 -15.47 11.83
CA MET A 195 13.72 -15.25 12.74
C MET A 195 13.27 -13.79 12.58
N ILE A 196 12.03 -13.48 12.96
CA ILE A 196 11.49 -12.11 12.97
C ILE A 196 11.39 -11.63 14.43
N ASN A 197 11.87 -10.42 14.71
CA ASN A 197 11.70 -9.80 16.02
C ASN A 197 10.31 -9.14 16.11
N SER A 198 9.68 -9.20 17.28
CA SER A 198 8.48 -8.41 17.56
C SER A 198 8.77 -6.91 17.52
N PHE A 199 7.78 -6.13 17.09
CA PHE A 199 7.91 -4.70 16.83
C PHE A 199 6.69 -3.92 17.31
N ASP A 200 6.90 -2.64 17.62
CA ASP A 200 5.85 -1.74 18.08
C ASP A 200 5.67 -0.56 17.10
N MET A 201 4.48 -0.48 16.54
CA MET A 201 3.97 0.61 15.71
C MET A 201 2.61 1.09 16.23
N HIS A 202 2.37 1.16 17.55
CA HIS A 202 1.06 1.64 18.04
C HIS A 202 0.87 3.17 17.89
N ASP A 203 1.93 3.97 17.93
CA ASP A 203 1.88 5.42 17.71
C ASP A 203 2.71 5.84 16.50
N ALA A 204 2.10 6.65 15.62
CA ALA A 204 2.77 7.28 14.50
C ALA A 204 3.37 8.65 14.86
N GLY A 205 2.82 9.34 15.85
CA GLY A 205 3.08 10.75 16.12
C GLY A 205 2.65 11.67 14.97
N LEU A 206 3.07 12.94 15.06
CA LEU A 206 2.72 13.97 14.07
C LEU A 206 3.39 13.73 12.71
N VAL A 207 2.73 14.16 11.63
CA VAL A 207 3.32 14.21 10.28
C VAL A 207 4.51 15.19 10.29
N LYS A 208 5.71 14.70 9.95
CA LYS A 208 6.96 15.49 9.91
C LYS A 208 7.11 16.20 8.57
N ARG A 209 6.84 15.50 7.47
CA ARG A 209 6.94 16.00 6.08
C ARG A 209 6.02 15.23 5.15
N ILE A 210 5.71 15.84 4.02
CA ILE A 210 5.06 15.19 2.89
C ILE A 210 6.01 15.26 1.69
N THR A 211 6.23 14.12 1.06
CA THR A 211 7.03 13.96 -0.16
C THR A 211 6.17 13.33 -1.25
N GLY A 212 6.49 13.56 -2.52
CA GLY A 212 5.78 12.90 -3.61
C GLY A 212 6.49 13.03 -4.94
N THR A 213 6.10 12.17 -5.88
CA THR A 213 6.54 12.20 -7.28
C THR A 213 5.33 12.26 -8.21
N ILE A 214 5.49 12.99 -9.31
CA ILE A 214 4.56 12.98 -10.44
C ILE A 214 5.33 12.56 -11.67
N VAL A 215 4.88 11.45 -12.26
CA VAL A 215 5.42 10.87 -13.49
C VAL A 215 4.37 11.06 -14.57
N CYS A 216 4.73 11.76 -15.65
CA CYS A 216 3.88 11.87 -16.83
C CYS A 216 4.69 11.53 -18.07
N ASN A 217 4.04 10.91 -19.04
CA ASN A 217 4.54 10.77 -20.41
C ASN A 217 3.73 11.67 -21.34
N GLN A 218 4.39 12.47 -22.19
CA GLN A 218 3.78 13.31 -23.23
C GLN A 218 2.82 14.43 -22.74
N ILE A 219 2.71 14.67 -21.42
CA ILE A 219 1.98 15.82 -20.84
C ILE A 219 2.90 17.06 -20.74
N SER A 220 2.40 18.25 -21.08
CA SER A 220 3.20 19.49 -21.03
C SER A 220 3.58 19.88 -19.59
N MET A 221 4.74 20.52 -19.42
CA MET A 221 5.24 20.93 -18.08
C MET A 221 4.30 21.92 -17.38
N ILE A 222 3.52 22.70 -18.13
CA ILE A 222 2.51 23.63 -17.60
C ILE A 222 1.43 22.85 -16.82
N PHE A 223 0.93 21.76 -17.39
CA PHE A 223 -0.07 20.92 -16.73
C PHE A 223 0.53 20.14 -15.55
N ARG A 224 1.77 19.62 -15.69
CA ARG A 224 2.50 19.00 -14.55
C ARG A 224 2.60 19.97 -13.36
N ASN A 225 2.97 21.22 -13.63
CA ASN A 225 3.09 22.25 -12.60
C ASN A 225 1.74 22.68 -11.99
N LYS A 226 0.64 22.73 -12.76
CA LYS A 226 -0.71 22.99 -12.23
C LYS A 226 -1.09 21.95 -11.15
N ILE A 227 -0.83 20.67 -11.40
CA ILE A 227 -1.09 19.59 -10.44
C ILE A 227 -0.24 19.78 -9.18
N VAL A 228 1.08 19.96 -9.33
CA VAL A 228 2.02 20.17 -8.22
C VAL A 228 1.57 21.37 -7.36
N ASN A 229 1.22 22.48 -7.99
CA ASN A 229 0.86 23.71 -7.29
C ASN A 229 -0.50 23.58 -6.58
N CYS A 230 -1.49 22.94 -7.19
CA CYS A 230 -2.76 22.66 -6.52
C CYS A 230 -2.57 21.69 -5.34
N ALA A 231 -1.77 20.63 -5.51
CA ALA A 231 -1.50 19.68 -4.45
C ALA A 231 -0.76 20.35 -3.27
N LYS A 232 0.34 21.06 -3.54
CA LYS A 232 1.07 21.85 -2.53
C LYS A 232 0.16 22.87 -1.83
N LYS A 233 -0.67 23.63 -2.55
CA LYS A 233 -1.62 24.59 -1.97
C LYS A 233 -2.56 23.94 -0.94
N ASN A 234 -3.06 22.73 -1.20
CA ASN A 234 -3.96 22.04 -0.27
C ASN A 234 -3.21 21.42 0.92
N LEU A 235 -2.00 20.90 0.70
CA LEU A 235 -1.19 20.23 1.73
C LEU A 235 -0.46 21.22 2.66
N HIS A 236 -0.12 22.41 2.17
CA HIS A 236 0.51 23.47 2.97
C HIS A 236 -0.38 24.01 4.10
N ASN A 237 -1.69 23.79 4.03
CA ASN A 237 -2.62 24.06 5.13
C ASN A 237 -2.35 23.17 6.37
N PHE A 238 -1.60 22.08 6.22
CA PHE A 238 -1.31 21.10 7.27
C PHE A 238 0.17 21.03 7.65
N THR A 239 1.09 21.27 6.71
CA THR A 239 2.54 21.35 7.01
C THR A 239 3.28 22.21 5.97
N PRO A 240 4.26 23.04 6.37
CA PRO A 240 5.10 23.74 5.41
C PRO A 240 6.03 22.78 4.64
N TYR A 241 6.34 21.61 5.20
CA TYR A 241 7.32 20.66 4.66
C TYR A 241 6.73 19.74 3.57
N VAL A 242 6.30 20.32 2.45
CA VAL A 242 5.75 19.58 1.29
C VAL A 242 6.69 19.67 0.09
N SER A 243 7.42 18.60 -0.22
CA SER A 243 8.08 18.43 -1.51
C SER A 243 7.21 17.57 -2.43
N ILE A 244 7.04 18.01 -3.68
CA ILE A 244 6.51 17.19 -4.76
C ILE A 244 7.41 17.47 -5.96
N GLU A 245 7.99 16.40 -6.48
CA GLU A 245 8.94 16.39 -7.59
C GLU A 245 8.25 15.91 -8.87
N VAL A 246 8.75 16.33 -10.02
CA VAL A 246 8.28 15.87 -11.34
C VAL A 246 9.39 15.02 -11.94
N GLU A 247 9.14 13.72 -12.11
CA GLU A 247 10.13 12.80 -12.68
C GLU A 247 10.41 13.22 -14.13
N LYS A 248 11.65 13.64 -14.41
CA LYS A 248 12.08 14.04 -15.77
C LYS A 248 12.12 12.79 -16.64
N GLU A 249 11.46 12.84 -17.80
CA GLU A 249 11.50 11.76 -18.79
C GLU A 249 12.96 11.44 -19.17
N LYS A 250 13.42 10.22 -18.84
CA LYS A 250 14.69 9.70 -19.33
C LYS A 250 14.59 9.53 -20.85
N LYS A 251 15.23 10.41 -21.61
CA LYS A 251 15.30 10.32 -23.07
C LYS A 251 16.09 9.07 -23.46
N ASN A 252 15.40 7.99 -23.83
CA ASN A 252 16.06 6.81 -24.38
C ASN A 252 16.76 7.16 -25.70
N SER A 253 18.04 6.82 -25.81
CA SER A 253 18.90 7.19 -26.95
C SER A 253 18.49 6.57 -28.29
N HIS A 254 17.53 5.64 -28.29
CA HIS A 254 16.93 5.04 -29.49
C HIS A 254 15.40 5.23 -29.46
N PRO A 255 14.82 6.08 -30.33
CA PRO A 255 13.38 6.22 -30.46
C PRO A 255 12.79 5.04 -31.25
N ASN A 256 12.52 3.94 -30.57
CA ASN A 256 11.78 2.82 -31.14
C ASN A 256 10.41 3.32 -31.64
N LYS A 257 10.16 3.22 -32.95
CA LYS A 257 8.91 3.67 -33.62
C LYS A 257 7.64 2.94 -33.15
N SER A 258 7.78 1.93 -32.29
CA SER A 258 6.70 1.17 -31.65
C SER A 258 6.34 1.65 -30.23
N ASN A 259 7.04 2.65 -29.66
CA ASN A 259 6.59 3.31 -28.44
C ASN A 259 5.30 4.09 -28.77
N SER A 260 4.16 3.50 -28.44
CA SER A 260 2.85 4.04 -28.77
C SER A 260 2.54 5.34 -27.99
N GLN A 261 1.49 6.06 -28.39
CA GLN A 261 1.11 7.38 -27.84
C GLN A 261 0.43 7.27 -26.47
N ASN A 262 1.14 6.65 -25.53
CA ASN A 262 0.66 6.29 -24.21
C ASN A 262 0.79 7.48 -23.26
N ASN A 263 -0.06 8.47 -23.46
CA ASN A 263 -0.28 9.54 -22.50
C ASN A 263 -0.77 8.91 -21.19
N PHE A 264 0.09 8.90 -20.18
CA PHE A 264 -0.23 8.44 -18.83
C PHE A 264 0.34 9.38 -17.79
N MET A 265 -0.23 9.29 -16.60
CA MET A 265 0.17 10.03 -15.43
C MET A 265 0.04 9.16 -14.18
N SER A 266 1.14 8.97 -13.47
CA SER A 266 1.20 8.30 -12.17
C SER A 266 1.64 9.33 -11.12
N LEU A 267 0.83 9.52 -10.09
CA LEU A 267 1.13 10.40 -8.97
C LEU A 267 1.21 9.55 -7.70
N SER A 268 2.26 9.71 -6.91
CA SER A 268 2.37 9.07 -5.59
C SER A 268 2.78 10.10 -4.54
N LEU A 269 1.99 10.23 -3.48
CA LEU A 269 2.33 11.04 -2.30
C LEU A 269 2.58 10.16 -1.08
N PHE A 270 3.49 10.60 -0.22
CA PHE A 270 3.95 9.92 0.99
C PHE A 270 4.03 10.93 2.14
N ALA A 271 3.21 10.74 3.17
CA ALA A 271 3.35 11.49 4.42
C ALA A 271 4.18 10.68 5.41
N GLN A 272 5.34 11.20 5.84
CA GLN A 272 6.20 10.57 6.83
C GLN A 272 6.03 11.25 8.19
N THR A 273 5.85 10.45 9.23
CA THR A 273 5.63 10.92 10.61
C THR A 273 6.91 11.04 11.44
N LYS A 274 6.81 11.61 12.65
CA LYS A 274 7.89 11.63 13.64
C LYS A 274 8.34 10.22 14.01
N ASN A 275 7.41 9.30 14.25
CA ASN A 275 7.71 7.91 14.61
C ASN A 275 7.93 7.03 13.36
N LYS A 276 8.45 7.62 12.28
CA LYS A 276 8.90 6.95 11.04
C LYS A 276 7.83 6.13 10.27
N CYS A 277 6.56 6.20 10.68
CA CYS A 277 5.45 5.63 9.92
C CYS A 277 5.24 6.41 8.61
N ILE A 278 4.75 5.73 7.56
CA ILE A 278 4.51 6.32 6.23
C ILE A 278 3.11 5.96 5.75
N TYR A 279 2.36 6.97 5.31
CA TYR A 279 1.11 6.79 4.57
C TYR A 279 1.38 7.04 3.08
N GLY A 280 1.19 6.03 2.24
CA GLY A 280 1.35 6.12 0.78
C GLY A 280 0.01 6.21 0.05
N THR A 281 -0.10 7.12 -0.92
CA THR A 281 -1.31 7.23 -1.77
C THR A 281 -0.96 7.42 -3.23
N ASP A 282 -1.45 6.50 -4.07
CA ASP A 282 -1.33 6.57 -5.53
C ASP A 282 -2.57 7.16 -6.21
N LEU A 283 -2.38 7.77 -7.38
CA LEU A 283 -3.41 8.07 -8.38
C LEU A 283 -2.80 7.86 -9.78
N TYR A 284 -3.36 6.92 -10.56
CA TYR A 284 -2.97 6.68 -11.94
C TYR A 284 -4.10 7.08 -12.90
N VAL A 285 -3.77 7.81 -13.96
CA VAL A 285 -4.68 8.27 -15.00
C VAL A 285 -4.03 8.04 -16.35
N ASP A 286 -4.69 7.30 -17.24
CA ASP A 286 -4.28 7.12 -18.62
C ASP A 286 -5.16 7.93 -19.59
N LYS A 287 -4.87 7.84 -20.89
CA LYS A 287 -5.63 8.49 -21.95
C LYS A 287 -7.13 8.11 -21.93
N PHE A 288 -7.46 6.85 -21.67
CA PHE A 288 -8.84 6.36 -21.70
C PHE A 288 -9.65 6.91 -20.54
N MET A 289 -9.11 6.88 -19.33
CA MET A 289 -9.78 7.44 -18.15
C MET A 289 -9.82 8.97 -18.15
N LEU A 290 -8.81 9.64 -18.72
CA LEU A 290 -8.88 11.09 -18.95
C LEU A 290 -9.99 11.45 -19.95
N GLN A 291 -10.17 10.64 -21.01
CA GLN A 291 -11.26 10.84 -21.98
C GLN A 291 -12.63 10.56 -21.36
N HIS A 292 -12.81 9.42 -20.69
CA HIS A 292 -14.06 9.07 -20.00
C HIS A 292 -14.49 10.13 -18.96
N VAL A 293 -13.53 10.71 -18.23
CA VAL A 293 -13.81 11.83 -17.31
C VAL A 293 -14.24 13.10 -18.06
N LYS A 294 -13.66 13.41 -19.24
CA LYS A 294 -14.13 14.53 -20.08
C LYS A 294 -15.54 14.27 -20.61
N ASP A 295 -15.82 13.07 -21.08
CA ASP A 295 -17.12 12.68 -21.63
C ASP A 295 -18.22 12.74 -20.57
N MET A 296 -17.94 12.23 -19.35
CA MET A 296 -18.83 12.34 -18.18
C MET A 296 -19.05 13.78 -17.71
N LEU A 297 -18.07 14.68 -17.91
CA LEU A 297 -18.21 16.11 -17.59
C LEU A 297 -19.01 16.85 -18.67
N ALA A 298 -18.91 16.46 -19.93
CA ALA A 298 -19.66 17.03 -21.04
C ALA A 298 -21.14 16.59 -21.02
N SER A 299 -21.43 15.31 -20.76
CA SER A 299 -22.82 14.84 -20.63
C SER A 299 -23.58 15.47 -19.45
N ARG A 300 -22.85 16.00 -18.46
CA ARG A 300 -23.43 16.75 -17.32
C ARG A 300 -23.77 18.21 -17.61
N THR A 301 -23.52 18.75 -18.81
CA THR A 301 -23.88 20.15 -19.14
C THR A 301 -25.22 20.33 -19.88
N ASP A 302 -25.87 19.26 -20.34
CA ASP A 302 -27.14 19.36 -21.07
C ASP A 302 -28.40 19.21 -20.18
N ASP A 303 -28.32 18.45 -19.08
CA ASP A 303 -29.46 18.21 -18.17
C ASP A 303 -29.76 19.40 -17.24
N SER A 304 -30.55 20.35 -17.75
CA SER A 304 -31.14 21.45 -16.98
C SER A 304 -32.41 21.04 -16.21
N LEU A 305 -32.31 19.98 -15.41
CA LEU A 305 -33.38 19.54 -14.50
C LEU A 305 -33.16 20.10 -13.07
N PRO A 306 -34.22 20.52 -12.36
CA PRO A 306 -34.08 21.10 -11.03
C PRO A 306 -33.63 20.07 -9.99
N MET A 307 -32.77 20.48 -9.05
CA MET A 307 -32.42 19.69 -7.87
C MET A 307 -33.64 19.52 -6.95
N GLN A 308 -34.45 18.50 -7.22
CA GLN A 308 -35.31 17.92 -6.21
C GLN A 308 -34.43 17.00 -5.34
N LEU A 309 -34.35 17.27 -4.02
CA LEU A 309 -33.59 16.42 -3.11
C LEU A 309 -34.32 15.08 -2.95
N GLY A 310 -33.99 14.13 -3.83
CA GLY A 310 -34.29 12.71 -3.62
C GLY A 310 -33.51 12.22 -2.41
N GLY A 311 -34.17 12.18 -1.26
CA GLY A 311 -33.64 11.48 -0.10
C GLY A 311 -33.61 9.99 -0.43
N HIS A 312 -32.42 9.38 -0.46
CA HIS A 312 -32.32 7.93 -0.44
C HIS A 312 -32.86 7.43 0.91
N LYS A 313 -34.11 6.96 0.90
CA LYS A 313 -34.59 5.99 1.89
C LYS A 313 -33.61 4.82 1.84
N TRP A 314 -33.32 4.23 2.99
CA TRP A 314 -32.67 2.92 3.01
C TRP A 314 -33.76 1.91 2.72
N ASP A 315 -33.57 1.08 1.72
CA ASP A 315 -34.48 -0.02 1.43
C ASP A 315 -34.13 -1.17 2.40
N GLU A 316 -34.70 -1.07 3.59
CA GLU A 316 -35.05 -2.23 4.40
C GLU A 316 -36.25 -2.89 3.69
N GLU A 317 -36.13 -4.17 3.34
CA GLU A 317 -37.27 -5.07 3.11
C GLU A 317 -37.46 -5.79 4.47
N GLU A 318 -38.10 -5.15 5.46
CA GLU A 318 -39.56 -5.02 5.67
C GLU A 318 -40.24 -6.40 5.87
N GLU A 319 -40.68 -6.65 7.11
CA GLU A 319 -41.58 -7.74 7.51
C GLU A 319 -43.03 -7.36 7.13
N GLU A 320 -43.87 -8.31 6.71
CA GLU A 320 -45.26 -8.07 6.31
C GLU A 320 -46.22 -8.25 7.51
N ASP A 321 -47.02 -7.22 7.89
CA ASP A 321 -48.17 -7.34 8.81
C ASP A 321 -49.21 -6.20 8.65
N GLU A 322 -50.49 -6.56 8.40
CA GLU A 322 -51.80 -5.87 8.66
C GLU A 322 -52.02 -4.40 8.16
N GLU A 323 -53.22 -3.77 8.00
CA GLU A 323 -54.70 -3.97 8.18
C GLU A 323 -55.38 -3.18 7.00
N ASP A 324 -56.67 -3.14 6.59
CA ASP A 324 -58.05 -3.58 6.93
C ASP A 324 -58.81 -3.76 5.57
N GLY A 325 -60.07 -4.23 5.56
CA GLY A 325 -60.91 -4.23 4.35
C GLY A 325 -62.45 -4.37 4.50
N THR A 326 -63.04 -4.30 5.69
CA THR A 326 -64.50 -4.20 6.01
C THR A 326 -65.57 -5.09 5.31
N GLU A 327 -66.39 -5.76 6.13
CA GLU A 327 -67.83 -6.10 5.96
C GLU A 327 -68.38 -6.74 4.65
N GLU A 328 -68.86 -7.98 4.76
CA GLU A 328 -70.30 -8.27 4.57
C GLU A 328 -70.75 -9.50 5.40
N ARG A 329 -72.06 -9.70 5.60
CA ARG A 329 -72.64 -10.72 6.51
C ARG A 329 -73.38 -11.81 5.75
N GLU A 330 -73.38 -13.06 6.24
CA GLU A 330 -74.62 -13.87 6.34
C GLU A 330 -74.55 -15.08 7.32
N LYS A 331 -75.59 -15.18 8.17
CA LYS A 331 -76.29 -16.37 8.74
C LYS A 331 -75.54 -17.63 9.23
N ILE A 332 -75.60 -17.83 10.55
CA ILE A 332 -76.35 -18.90 11.28
C ILE A 332 -76.76 -20.15 10.47
N ASP A 333 -76.40 -21.34 10.99
CA ASP A 333 -77.33 -22.42 11.38
C ASP A 333 -76.65 -23.35 12.41
N ASP A 334 -77.44 -23.92 13.33
CA ASP A 334 -76.99 -24.82 14.42
C ASP A 334 -76.88 -26.30 13.98
N ASN A 335 -76.25 -27.18 14.79
CA ASN A 335 -76.62 -28.58 15.10
C ASN A 335 -75.50 -29.32 15.89
N ASP A 336 -75.75 -29.57 17.18
CA ASP A 336 -75.78 -30.87 17.90
C ASP A 336 -74.64 -31.93 17.86
N ASP A 337 -74.77 -32.89 18.80
CA ASP A 337 -74.02 -34.14 19.07
C ASP A 337 -72.60 -33.99 19.72
N GLU A 338 -72.40 -34.35 21.01
CA GLU A 338 -72.20 -35.70 21.62
C GLU A 338 -70.73 -36.22 21.38
N ASP A 339 -69.93 -36.71 22.35
CA ASP A 339 -70.12 -37.23 23.74
C ASP A 339 -68.88 -36.96 24.65
N ASP A 340 -69.00 -37.21 25.97
CA ASP A 340 -68.09 -37.86 26.96
C ASP A 340 -66.54 -37.63 26.96
N GLU A 341 -65.78 -37.76 28.07
CA GLU A 341 -66.01 -38.32 29.43
C GLU A 341 -65.10 -37.61 30.47
N ASP A 342 -65.20 -37.98 31.76
CA ASP A 342 -64.45 -37.46 32.92
C ASP A 342 -62.90 -37.71 32.86
N ASP A 343 -62.00 -37.08 33.63
CA ASP A 343 -61.84 -37.18 35.11
C ASP A 343 -61.04 -36.00 35.74
N GLU A 344 -61.20 -35.83 37.06
CA GLU A 344 -60.40 -34.97 37.97
C GLU A 344 -59.06 -35.70 38.36
N GLU A 345 -58.07 -35.22 39.14
CA GLU A 345 -57.94 -34.26 40.26
C GLU A 345 -56.56 -33.51 40.18
N VAL A 346 -56.34 -32.28 40.70
CA VAL A 346 -56.03 -31.83 42.10
C VAL A 346 -54.85 -32.64 42.74
N GLU A 347 -53.76 -32.11 43.35
CA GLU A 347 -53.42 -31.01 44.30
C GLU A 347 -52.06 -30.32 43.93
N LYS A 348 -51.62 -29.10 44.31
CA LYS A 348 -51.75 -28.12 45.44
C LYS A 348 -50.54 -28.06 46.42
N ASP A 349 -50.33 -26.84 46.97
CA ASP A 349 -49.64 -26.32 48.20
C ASP A 349 -48.42 -27.09 48.80
N GLU A 350 -47.33 -26.54 49.38
CA GLU A 350 -46.83 -25.22 49.89
C GLU A 350 -45.35 -25.03 49.39
N GLU A 351 -44.70 -23.87 49.16
CA GLU A 351 -44.30 -22.68 49.96
C GLU A 351 -43.10 -22.82 50.95
N GLY A 352 -42.25 -21.76 51.02
CA GLY A 352 -41.25 -21.45 52.07
C GLY A 352 -39.80 -22.03 51.97
N GLU A 353 -38.76 -21.47 52.62
CA GLU A 353 -38.41 -20.07 52.97
C GLU A 353 -36.96 -19.97 53.55
N GLU A 354 -36.30 -18.80 53.45
CA GLU A 354 -35.15 -18.30 54.27
C GLU A 354 -33.82 -19.14 54.38
N GLY A 355 -32.66 -18.63 54.83
CA GLY A 355 -32.19 -17.25 55.12
C GLY A 355 -30.88 -17.20 55.97
N GLU A 356 -29.99 -16.23 55.69
CA GLU A 356 -28.90 -15.67 56.56
C GLU A 356 -27.71 -16.61 57.01
N ALA A 357 -26.42 -16.25 57.08
CA ALA A 357 -25.59 -15.20 57.76
C ALA A 357 -25.09 -15.64 59.19
N GLU A 358 -23.97 -15.18 59.79
CA GLU A 358 -23.02 -14.05 59.57
C GLU A 358 -21.56 -14.40 60.05
N LYS A 359 -20.61 -13.42 59.98
CA LYS A 359 -19.35 -13.21 60.76
C LYS A 359 -18.10 -14.06 60.41
N ILE A 360 -16.84 -13.56 60.32
CA ILE A 360 -16.03 -12.49 60.99
C ILE A 360 -15.31 -12.96 62.26
N ASP A 361 -13.97 -12.86 62.25
CA ASP A 361 -13.11 -12.30 63.33
C ASP A 361 -11.67 -12.09 62.81
N ASP A 362 -10.95 -11.11 63.36
CA ASP A 362 -9.58 -10.69 63.01
C ASP A 362 -8.55 -11.11 64.09
N ASN A 363 -7.24 -11.06 63.79
CA ASN A 363 -6.21 -10.35 64.58
C ASN A 363 -4.74 -10.64 64.15
N ASP A 364 -3.91 -9.65 64.48
CA ASP A 364 -2.47 -9.47 64.23
C ASP A 364 -1.53 -10.41 65.03
N ASP A 365 -0.24 -10.44 64.65
CA ASP A 365 0.91 -10.13 65.55
C ASP A 365 2.23 -9.99 64.73
N GLU A 366 3.25 -9.33 65.29
CA GLU A 366 4.54 -8.93 64.65
C GLU A 366 5.77 -9.74 65.15
N GLU A 367 6.96 -9.53 64.54
CA GLU A 367 8.35 -9.50 65.10
C GLU A 367 9.48 -10.10 64.20
N ASP A 368 10.34 -9.19 63.68
CA ASP A 368 11.82 -9.08 63.80
C ASP A 368 12.86 -10.17 63.40
N GLY A 369 14.08 -9.67 63.03
CA GLY A 369 15.38 -10.37 62.94
C GLY A 369 15.81 -10.80 61.51
N GLU A 370 16.77 -10.19 60.79
CA GLU A 370 18.18 -9.76 61.02
C GLU A 370 19.26 -10.86 60.79
N ASP A 371 19.97 -10.68 59.66
CA ASP A 371 21.44 -10.74 59.44
C ASP A 371 22.26 -12.07 59.44
N ASP A 372 23.58 -11.89 59.20
CA ASP A 372 24.71 -12.81 58.90
C ASP A 372 24.63 -13.56 57.54
N GLU A 373 25.45 -13.35 56.49
CA GLU A 373 26.87 -12.93 56.24
C GLU A 373 27.87 -14.08 55.94
N GLU A 374 28.75 -13.84 54.94
CA GLU A 374 30.09 -14.42 54.67
C GLU A 374 30.24 -15.95 54.33
N ASP A 375 31.21 -16.44 53.51
CA ASP A 375 32.07 -15.82 52.48
C ASP A 375 32.82 -16.90 51.62
N ASP A 376 33.44 -16.45 50.51
CA ASP A 376 34.78 -16.84 49.96
C ASP A 376 35.16 -18.31 49.59
N GLU A 377 36.20 -18.60 48.79
CA GLU A 377 37.16 -17.78 48.00
C GLU A 377 37.64 -18.56 46.74
N ASP A 378 37.99 -17.81 45.68
CA ASP A 378 39.12 -17.90 44.71
C ASP A 378 39.87 -19.21 44.31
N GLY A 379 40.57 -19.11 43.17
CA GLY A 379 41.49 -20.15 42.65
C GLY A 379 41.96 -19.92 41.20
N GLU A 380 42.77 -18.89 40.96
CA GLU A 380 43.57 -18.72 39.72
C GLU A 380 44.85 -19.59 39.75
N GLU A 381 45.43 -19.89 38.58
CA GLU A 381 46.89 -19.80 38.28
C GLU A 381 47.15 -20.15 36.79
N ASP A 382 48.27 -19.64 36.24
CA ASP A 382 48.61 -19.59 34.80
C ASP A 382 49.67 -20.65 34.38
N ASP A 383 50.55 -20.28 33.42
CA ASP A 383 51.83 -20.90 33.01
C ASP A 383 51.78 -22.21 32.18
N GLU A 384 52.65 -22.45 31.18
CA GLU A 384 53.40 -21.57 30.25
C GLU A 384 53.84 -22.43 29.04
N ASP A 385 54.33 -21.80 27.96
CA ASP A 385 55.22 -22.25 26.87
C ASP A 385 55.22 -23.69 26.27
N ASP A 386 55.33 -23.75 24.93
CA ASP A 386 56.40 -24.49 24.23
C ASP A 386 56.52 -23.96 22.77
N GLU A 387 57.70 -23.47 22.40
CA GLU A 387 58.09 -23.12 21.02
C GLU A 387 58.86 -24.30 20.38
N GLU A 388 58.65 -24.60 19.09
CA GLU A 388 59.73 -25.10 18.22
C GLU A 388 59.55 -24.51 16.81
N ASP A 389 60.63 -23.95 16.27
CA ASP A 389 60.75 -23.46 14.89
C ASP A 389 60.91 -24.62 13.89
N ASP A 390 60.77 -24.31 12.59
CA ASP A 390 61.79 -24.73 11.63
C ASP A 390 61.79 -23.79 10.40
N GLU A 391 63.00 -23.35 10.02
CA GLU A 391 63.32 -22.53 8.85
C GLU A 391 63.28 -23.44 7.57
N ASP A 392 63.50 -23.02 6.31
CA ASP A 392 64.05 -21.78 5.74
C ASP A 392 63.69 -21.70 4.22
N ASP A 393 64.46 -20.90 3.46
CA ASP A 393 64.68 -20.91 2.01
C ASP A 393 63.65 -20.22 1.10
N GLU A 394 63.93 -18.92 0.91
CA GLU A 394 63.92 -18.14 -0.34
C GLU A 394 63.63 -18.85 -1.68
N GLU A 395 62.95 -18.13 -2.59
CA GLU A 395 63.62 -17.80 -3.86
C GLU A 395 63.21 -16.39 -4.33
N VAL A 396 64.15 -15.67 -4.96
CA VAL A 396 64.03 -14.25 -5.32
C VAL A 396 64.20 -14.06 -6.82
N GLU A 397 63.24 -13.39 -7.47
CA GLU A 397 63.52 -12.63 -8.68
C GLU A 397 62.99 -11.19 -8.56
N LYS A 398 63.92 -10.24 -8.60
CA LYS A 398 63.71 -8.88 -9.06
C LYS A 398 64.49 -8.73 -10.36
N GLU A 399 63.93 -8.03 -11.33
CA GLU A 399 64.65 -7.14 -12.25
C GLU A 399 63.61 -6.11 -12.72
N GLU A 400 63.83 -4.83 -12.39
CA GLU A 400 64.40 -3.78 -13.27
C GLU A 400 63.38 -3.37 -14.35
N GLU A 401 62.83 -2.16 -14.27
CA GLU A 401 63.43 -0.86 -14.67
C GLU A 401 63.69 -0.78 -16.19
N GLY A 402 63.21 0.31 -16.80
CA GLY A 402 63.06 0.42 -18.25
C GLY A 402 62.20 1.61 -18.65
N GLU A 403 62.71 2.81 -18.36
CA GLU A 403 62.33 4.01 -19.11
C GLU A 403 62.79 3.86 -20.57
N GLU A 404 62.03 4.36 -21.55
CA GLU A 404 62.60 5.20 -22.62
C GLU A 404 61.50 5.89 -23.42
N GLU A 405 61.75 7.15 -23.78
CA GLU A 405 61.00 7.92 -24.76
C GLU A 405 61.63 7.73 -26.15
N GLU A 406 60.83 7.76 -27.23
CA GLU A 406 61.11 8.41 -28.52
C GLU A 406 59.93 8.11 -29.49
N ALA A 407 59.24 9.02 -30.19
CA ALA A 407 59.49 10.36 -30.73
C ALA A 407 59.96 10.46 -32.20
N GLU A 408 59.08 10.12 -33.16
CA GLU A 408 59.00 10.76 -34.49
C GLU A 408 57.52 11.08 -34.80
N LYS A 409 57.06 12.33 -34.85
CA LYS A 409 57.38 13.46 -35.77
C LYS A 409 56.81 13.26 -37.19
N ILE A 410 55.87 14.13 -37.56
CA ILE A 410 56.03 15.21 -38.56
C ILE A 410 54.77 16.08 -38.51
N ASP A 411 54.96 17.33 -38.10
CA ASP A 411 54.53 18.62 -38.71
C ASP A 411 53.12 18.70 -39.38
N ASP A 412 52.39 19.82 -39.29
CA ASP A 412 52.83 21.22 -39.38
C ASP A 412 51.79 22.17 -38.74
N ASN A 413 52.25 23.27 -38.13
CA ASN A 413 51.64 24.64 -38.14
C ASN A 413 50.14 24.80 -37.74
N ASN A 414 49.77 25.56 -36.70
CA ASN A 414 50.16 26.96 -36.46
C ASN A 414 49.76 27.47 -35.05
N ASP A 415 50.72 28.07 -34.36
CA ASP A 415 50.72 29.42 -33.75
C ASP A 415 49.59 29.89 -32.78
N ASP A 416 50.08 30.19 -31.56
CA ASP A 416 49.86 31.39 -30.74
C ASP A 416 48.64 31.52 -29.80
N GLU A 417 48.97 31.35 -28.50
CA GLU A 417 48.68 32.21 -27.31
C GLU A 417 47.20 32.56 -27.00
N GLU A 418 46.65 32.32 -25.80
CA GLU A 418 47.07 32.80 -24.45
C GLU A 418 47.02 34.36 -24.36
N GLU A 419 46.52 34.98 -23.29
CA GLU A 419 46.20 34.46 -21.94
C GLU A 419 44.97 35.17 -21.32
N GLU A 420 44.86 35.09 -19.99
CA GLU A 420 43.87 35.73 -19.10
C GLU A 420 43.96 37.30 -19.17
N GLU A 421 43.20 38.12 -18.45
CA GLU A 421 43.26 38.38 -16.99
C GLU A 421 41.89 38.86 -16.41
N ASP A 422 41.76 38.77 -15.08
CA ASP A 422 40.68 39.31 -14.25
C ASP A 422 41.15 40.59 -13.51
N GLU A 423 40.38 41.08 -12.52
CA GLU A 423 40.62 42.31 -11.71
C GLU A 423 40.37 43.65 -12.47
N GLY A 424 39.98 44.76 -11.82
CA GLY A 424 39.67 44.99 -10.41
C GLY A 424 39.20 46.45 -10.14
N GLU A 425 38.89 46.76 -8.86
CA GLU A 425 38.51 48.07 -8.29
C GLU A 425 37.10 48.60 -8.72
N GLU A 426 36.05 48.66 -7.88
CA GLU A 426 35.86 49.22 -6.52
C GLU A 426 35.84 50.77 -6.45
N ASP A 427 34.73 51.35 -5.96
CA ASP A 427 34.73 52.60 -5.18
C ASP A 427 33.37 52.80 -4.45
N ASP A 428 33.38 53.57 -3.35
CA ASP A 428 32.58 53.27 -2.14
C ASP A 428 31.17 53.90 -1.95
N GLU A 429 30.46 53.31 -0.97
CA GLU A 429 29.28 53.71 -0.16
C GLU A 429 28.48 55.03 -0.41
N ILE A 430 27.14 54.96 -0.19
CA ILE A 430 26.42 55.59 0.98
C ILE A 430 24.87 55.59 0.83
N ASN A 431 24.15 55.33 1.94
CA ASN A 431 22.73 55.65 2.27
C ASN A 431 21.50 54.85 1.72
N LEU A 432 20.79 54.28 2.71
CA LEU A 432 19.33 54.23 2.92
C LEU A 432 18.34 54.62 1.78
N GLY A 433 17.63 53.63 1.24
CA GLY A 433 16.24 53.30 1.63
C GLY A 433 15.02 54.18 1.24
N ASN A 434 13.85 53.52 1.17
CA ASN A 434 12.46 54.02 1.17
C ASN A 434 11.75 54.54 -0.12
N LYS A 435 10.68 53.81 -0.47
CA LYS A 435 9.30 54.29 -0.73
C LYS A 435 8.93 55.15 -1.97
N THR A 436 8.29 54.45 -2.92
CA THR A 436 6.98 54.77 -3.55
C THR A 436 6.73 56.03 -4.42
N LYS A 437 5.96 55.77 -5.50
CA LYS A 437 4.92 56.63 -6.14
C LYS A 437 5.29 57.72 -7.17
N HIS A 438 4.83 57.45 -8.40
CA HIS A 438 4.01 58.31 -9.29
C HIS A 438 4.58 59.42 -10.19
N GLN A 439 4.03 59.38 -11.43
CA GLN A 439 3.60 60.47 -12.33
C GLN A 439 4.64 61.28 -13.13
N LEU A 440 4.36 61.41 -14.43
CA LEU A 440 4.04 62.64 -15.21
C LEU A 440 3.64 62.14 -16.63
N ASN A 441 2.38 62.22 -17.11
CA ASN A 441 1.48 63.35 -17.43
C ASN A 441 1.76 64.07 -18.74
N ASN A 442 0.82 63.97 -19.70
CA ASN A 442 -0.01 65.10 -20.18
C ASN A 442 -1.10 64.61 -21.17
N GLY A 443 -2.28 65.25 -21.26
CA GLY A 443 -2.82 66.38 -20.51
C GLY A 443 -4.19 66.83 -21.07
N GLY A 444 -4.85 67.84 -20.50
CA GLY A 444 -6.09 68.41 -21.08
C GLY A 444 -7.13 68.98 -20.08
N ASN A 445 -6.88 70.17 -19.55
CA ASN A 445 -7.74 71.05 -18.73
C ASN A 445 -9.27 70.77 -18.56
N SER A 446 -9.67 70.56 -17.29
CA SER A 446 -10.66 71.33 -16.48
C SER A 446 -12.18 71.37 -16.86
N PRO A 447 -13.11 71.86 -15.98
CA PRO A 447 -13.03 72.11 -14.52
C PRO A 447 -14.24 71.61 -13.64
N PHE A 448 -13.93 71.15 -12.42
CA PHE A 448 -14.66 71.35 -11.12
C PHE A 448 -16.10 70.79 -10.83
N ASN A 449 -16.25 70.44 -9.54
CA ASN A 449 -17.45 70.33 -8.66
C ASN A 449 -18.43 69.13 -8.74
N ASP A 450 -18.21 68.19 -7.82
CA ASP A 450 -19.04 67.90 -6.63
C ASP A 450 -20.52 67.47 -6.67
N GLU A 451 -20.77 66.51 -5.74
CA GLU A 451 -21.99 66.23 -4.97
C GLU A 451 -23.17 65.39 -5.53
N ASN A 452 -23.66 64.51 -4.63
CA ASN A 452 -25.02 63.95 -4.47
C ASN A 452 -25.65 63.07 -5.57
N ASN A 453 -25.43 61.76 -5.40
CA ASN A 453 -26.47 60.75 -5.14
C ASN A 453 -27.90 61.00 -5.69
N GLU A 454 -28.31 60.25 -6.72
CA GLU A 454 -29.71 59.85 -6.91
C GLU A 454 -29.85 58.51 -7.67
N MET A 455 -31.05 57.93 -7.66
CA MET A 455 -31.37 56.59 -8.17
C MET A 455 -31.69 56.56 -9.68
N ASN A 456 -31.96 55.33 -10.19
CA ASN A 456 -32.62 54.95 -11.45
C ASN A 456 -31.69 54.61 -12.62
N SER A 457 -32.02 53.68 -13.54
CA SER A 457 -32.92 52.51 -13.47
C SER A 457 -32.75 51.68 -14.76
N ILE A 458 -32.56 50.36 -14.61
CA ILE A 458 -32.79 49.27 -15.59
C ILE A 458 -32.99 49.67 -17.07
N THR A 459 -32.07 49.22 -17.94
CA THR A 459 -32.42 48.73 -19.28
C THR A 459 -31.81 47.34 -19.48
N ASN A 460 -32.56 46.44 -20.12
CA ASN A 460 -32.16 45.05 -20.33
C ASN A 460 -31.15 44.90 -21.47
N ILE A 461 -30.25 43.93 -21.36
CA ILE A 461 -29.50 43.35 -22.49
C ILE A 461 -29.70 41.83 -22.45
N ASP A 462 -29.90 41.23 -23.63
CA ASP A 462 -30.40 39.87 -23.83
C ASP A 462 -29.67 38.76 -23.06
N ALA A 463 -30.45 37.90 -22.41
CA ALA A 463 -30.01 36.59 -21.95
C ALA A 463 -30.15 35.55 -23.09
N SER A 464 -29.22 35.58 -24.05
CA SER A 464 -29.05 34.48 -25.01
C SER A 464 -27.58 34.30 -25.39
N LYS A 465 -27.15 33.03 -25.55
CA LYS A 465 -25.76 32.58 -25.73
C LYS A 465 -24.84 32.74 -24.49
N GLU A 466 -25.13 31.99 -23.42
CA GLU A 466 -24.02 31.27 -22.80
C GLU A 466 -23.77 30.00 -23.63
N GLU A 467 -22.55 29.79 -24.10
CA GLU A 467 -22.12 28.50 -24.66
C GLU A 467 -21.86 27.51 -23.50
N PRO A 468 -22.08 26.19 -23.68
CA PRO A 468 -21.85 25.21 -22.63
C PRO A 468 -20.39 25.27 -22.17
N LYS A 469 -20.19 25.52 -20.87
CA LYS A 469 -18.88 25.73 -20.25
C LYS A 469 -18.10 24.43 -20.17
N THR A 470 -17.54 24.00 -21.31
CA THR A 470 -16.58 22.91 -21.41
C THR A 470 -15.47 23.12 -20.38
N LEU A 471 -15.28 22.14 -19.49
CA LEU A 471 -14.30 22.27 -18.42
C LEU A 471 -12.90 22.33 -19.05
N HIS A 472 -12.15 23.39 -18.80
CA HIS A 472 -10.86 23.56 -19.46
C HIS A 472 -9.90 22.48 -18.95
N ASP A 473 -9.04 21.91 -19.82
CA ASP A 473 -8.06 20.89 -19.43
C ASP A 473 -7.26 21.30 -18.18
N ALA A 474 -6.95 22.60 -18.05
CA ALA A 474 -6.40 23.22 -16.87
C ALA A 474 -7.09 22.81 -15.54
N ASP A 475 -8.42 22.84 -15.51
CA ASP A 475 -9.25 22.60 -14.33
C ASP A 475 -9.25 21.12 -13.96
N ILE A 476 -9.17 20.23 -14.95
CA ILE A 476 -9.06 18.78 -14.75
C ILE A 476 -7.74 18.46 -14.03
N TYR A 477 -6.62 19.03 -14.50
CA TYR A 477 -5.32 18.85 -13.86
C TYR A 477 -5.26 19.43 -12.44
N GLU A 478 -5.88 20.58 -12.19
CA GLU A 478 -5.98 21.13 -10.83
C GLU A 478 -6.86 20.28 -9.92
N ARG A 479 -7.99 19.76 -10.42
CA ARG A 479 -8.83 18.79 -9.69
C ARG A 479 -8.08 17.50 -9.34
N LEU A 480 -7.24 16.98 -10.25
CA LEU A 480 -6.41 15.80 -9.95
C LEU A 480 -5.38 16.06 -8.84
N GLY A 481 -4.79 17.26 -8.79
CA GLY A 481 -3.93 17.69 -7.68
C GLY A 481 -4.67 17.80 -6.34
N PHE A 482 -5.92 18.29 -6.35
CA PHE A 482 -6.80 18.28 -5.19
C PHE A 482 -7.16 16.85 -4.75
N PHE A 483 -7.57 15.98 -5.68
CA PHE A 483 -8.01 14.62 -5.36
C PHE A 483 -6.93 13.75 -4.69
N ILE A 484 -5.68 13.78 -5.17
CA ILE A 484 -4.61 13.02 -4.49
C ILE A 484 -4.26 13.61 -3.12
N SER A 485 -4.37 14.94 -2.95
CA SER A 485 -4.15 15.59 -1.66
C SER A 485 -5.22 15.18 -0.64
N LEU A 486 -6.50 15.17 -1.05
CA LEU A 486 -7.62 14.68 -0.25
C LEU A 486 -7.48 13.18 0.08
N LYS A 487 -7.00 12.37 -0.87
CA LYS A 487 -6.72 10.95 -0.64
C LYS A 487 -5.68 10.74 0.46
N LEU A 488 -4.58 11.50 0.44
CA LEU A 488 -3.56 11.47 1.49
C LEU A 488 -4.09 11.96 2.85
N MET A 489 -4.87 13.04 2.86
CA MET A 489 -5.53 13.55 4.08
C MET A 489 -6.46 12.50 4.72
N ASN A 490 -7.18 11.72 3.90
CA ASN A 490 -8.07 10.66 4.40
C ASN A 490 -7.31 9.48 5.03
N GLU A 491 -6.12 9.10 4.52
CA GLU A 491 -5.27 8.09 5.19
C GLU A 491 -4.72 8.64 6.52
N ILE A 492 -4.23 9.89 6.54
CA ILE A 492 -3.69 10.54 7.76
C ILE A 492 -4.78 10.70 8.83
N LYS A 493 -5.98 11.14 8.45
CA LYS A 493 -7.09 11.44 9.37
C LYS A 493 -7.46 10.24 10.26
N GLY A 494 -7.24 9.01 9.79
CA GLY A 494 -7.58 7.81 10.56
C GLY A 494 -6.79 7.62 11.86
N LEU A 495 -5.69 8.36 12.09
CA LEU A 495 -4.77 8.14 13.22
C LEU A 495 -4.31 6.67 13.37
N SER A 496 -4.30 5.97 12.23
CA SER A 496 -3.64 4.69 11.99
C SER A 496 -2.13 4.89 12.02
N SER A 497 -1.33 3.86 12.29
CA SER A 497 0.13 3.89 12.09
C SER A 497 0.57 3.29 10.75
N ILE A 498 -0.36 2.64 10.06
CA ILE A 498 -0.15 1.94 8.79
C ILE A 498 -1.18 2.47 7.78
N ASP A 499 -0.81 2.57 6.51
CA ASP A 499 -1.74 2.96 5.46
C ASP A 499 -2.85 1.91 5.24
N SER A 500 -3.94 2.29 4.57
CA SER A 500 -5.03 1.36 4.24
C SER A 500 -4.66 0.20 3.31
N SER A 501 -3.51 0.23 2.62
CA SER A 501 -3.15 -0.73 1.55
C SER A 501 -2.20 -1.83 2.02
N TYR A 502 -1.26 -1.50 2.90
CA TYR A 502 -0.25 -2.42 3.41
C TYR A 502 -0.53 -2.85 4.85
N GLN A 503 -1.77 -2.80 5.35
CA GLN A 503 -2.15 -3.38 6.66
C GLN A 503 -1.75 -4.87 6.74
N TRP A 504 -1.75 -5.57 5.59
CA TRP A 504 -1.34 -6.98 5.50
C TRP A 504 0.13 -7.21 5.89
N LEU A 505 0.99 -6.22 5.65
CA LEU A 505 2.44 -6.34 5.81
C LEU A 505 2.79 -6.55 7.30
N PRO A 506 2.54 -5.61 8.22
CA PRO A 506 2.80 -5.85 9.64
C PRO A 506 1.92 -6.97 10.20
N LEU A 507 0.66 -7.13 9.80
CA LEU A 507 -0.18 -8.24 10.30
C LEU A 507 0.44 -9.62 10.04
N LEU A 508 1.06 -9.84 8.87
CA LEU A 508 1.82 -11.06 8.58
C LEU A 508 3.07 -11.18 9.47
N TYR A 509 3.88 -10.12 9.55
CA TYR A 509 5.13 -10.15 10.32
C TYR A 509 4.93 -10.22 11.84
N MET A 510 3.84 -9.67 12.39
CA MET A 510 3.44 -9.81 13.80
C MET A 510 3.16 -11.26 14.16
N ALA A 511 2.42 -11.98 13.31
CA ALA A 511 2.06 -13.38 13.53
C ALA A 511 3.27 -14.34 13.44
N LEU A 512 4.26 -13.98 12.60
CA LEU A 512 5.49 -14.75 12.38
C LEU A 512 6.67 -14.25 13.22
N ALA A 513 6.47 -13.26 14.08
CA ALA A 513 7.46 -12.75 15.03
C ALA A 513 7.83 -13.76 16.12
N ASN A 514 8.79 -13.38 16.97
CA ASN A 514 9.11 -14.10 18.19
C ASN A 514 7.92 -14.16 19.17
N ASP A 515 7.89 -15.26 19.90
CA ASP A 515 6.95 -15.64 20.97
C ASP A 515 7.27 -14.94 22.31
N THR A 516 8.50 -14.43 22.47
CA THR A 516 8.98 -13.79 23.69
C THR A 516 8.41 -12.39 23.96
N ALA A 517 7.66 -11.80 23.02
CA ALA A 517 7.24 -10.40 23.11
C ALA A 517 5.91 -10.13 22.38
N VAL A 518 5.26 -9.02 22.74
CA VAL A 518 4.00 -8.58 22.13
C VAL A 518 4.26 -7.50 21.08
N SER A 519 4.05 -7.84 19.81
CA SER A 519 4.00 -6.85 18.73
C SER A 519 2.69 -6.04 18.79
N LYS A 520 2.72 -4.75 18.42
CA LYS A 520 1.55 -3.84 18.52
C LYS A 520 1.43 -2.93 17.31
N ILE A 521 0.21 -2.69 16.84
CA ILE A 521 -0.11 -1.71 15.76
C ILE A 521 -1.40 -0.95 16.09
N SER A 522 -1.60 0.23 15.49
CA SER A 522 -2.84 1.02 15.57
C SER A 522 -3.45 1.14 14.17
N LEU A 523 -4.69 0.69 13.98
CA LEU A 523 -5.42 0.86 12.72
C LEU A 523 -6.63 1.77 12.91
N SER A 524 -6.95 2.59 11.90
CA SER A 524 -8.19 3.39 11.90
C SER A 524 -9.44 2.51 11.77
N ALA A 525 -9.41 1.61 10.77
CA ALA A 525 -10.37 0.55 10.57
C ALA A 525 -9.67 -0.63 9.87
N LEU A 526 -10.05 -1.86 10.22
CA LEU A 526 -9.58 -3.06 9.53
C LEU A 526 -10.27 -3.15 8.16
N LYS A 527 -9.49 -3.22 7.08
CA LYS A 527 -10.06 -3.49 5.74
C LYS A 527 -10.51 -4.95 5.63
N PRO A 528 -11.46 -5.30 4.73
CA PRO A 528 -11.92 -6.69 4.57
C PRO A 528 -10.79 -7.70 4.28
N TYR A 529 -9.76 -7.30 3.52
CA TYR A 529 -8.60 -8.16 3.27
C TYR A 529 -7.77 -8.43 4.53
N SER A 530 -7.68 -7.46 5.44
CA SER A 530 -6.99 -7.56 6.73
C SER A 530 -7.74 -8.49 7.69
N ILE A 531 -9.07 -8.40 7.71
CA ILE A 531 -9.94 -9.31 8.48
C ILE A 531 -9.78 -10.76 8.00
N VAL A 532 -9.75 -10.97 6.68
CA VAL A 532 -9.53 -12.32 6.12
C VAL A 532 -8.10 -12.80 6.34
N LEU A 533 -7.08 -11.93 6.26
CA LEU A 533 -5.71 -12.31 6.61
C LEU A 533 -5.60 -12.75 8.08
N ILE A 534 -6.20 -12.02 9.02
CA ILE A 534 -6.23 -12.39 10.45
C ILE A 534 -6.90 -13.76 10.65
N ARG A 535 -8.02 -14.04 9.97
CA ARG A 535 -8.66 -15.36 9.97
C ARG A 535 -7.75 -16.45 9.41
N LEU A 536 -7.11 -16.20 8.27
CA LEU A 536 -6.15 -17.16 7.68
C LEU A 536 -4.93 -17.39 8.58
N LEU A 537 -4.38 -16.36 9.23
CA LEU A 537 -3.26 -16.49 10.17
C LEU A 537 -3.63 -17.37 11.37
N ARG A 538 -4.86 -17.22 11.91
CA ARG A 538 -5.41 -18.15 12.89
C ARG A 538 -5.53 -19.57 12.33
N ASP A 539 -6.08 -19.74 11.14
CA ASP A 539 -6.38 -21.08 10.58
C ASP A 539 -5.09 -21.84 10.14
N PHE A 540 -4.05 -21.10 9.71
CA PHE A 540 -2.75 -21.67 9.35
C PHE A 540 -1.78 -21.82 10.53
N PHE A 541 -1.78 -20.92 11.51
CA PHE A 541 -0.75 -20.83 12.55
C PHE A 541 -1.29 -20.78 14.00
N SER A 542 -2.59 -20.90 14.21
CA SER A 542 -3.26 -20.79 15.52
C SER A 542 -3.10 -19.43 16.22
N VAL A 543 -2.65 -18.40 15.49
CA VAL A 543 -2.42 -17.04 16.01
C VAL A 543 -3.73 -16.34 16.35
N VAL A 544 -3.77 -15.67 17.50
CA VAL A 544 -4.90 -14.85 17.95
C VAL A 544 -4.44 -13.41 18.16
N PHE A 545 -5.19 -12.47 17.58
CA PHE A 545 -4.95 -11.03 17.71
C PHE A 545 -5.90 -10.42 18.75
N ASP A 546 -5.35 -9.72 19.75
CA ASP A 546 -6.10 -8.90 20.69
C ASP A 546 -6.43 -7.56 20.03
N ILE A 547 -7.70 -7.31 19.74
CA ILE A 547 -8.19 -6.13 19.00
C ILE A 547 -9.05 -5.29 19.94
N LYS A 548 -8.52 -4.14 20.39
CA LYS A 548 -9.20 -3.24 21.33
C LYS A 548 -9.49 -1.89 20.69
N LYS A 549 -10.75 -1.44 20.76
CA LYS A 549 -11.14 -0.07 20.41
C LYS A 549 -10.51 0.87 21.45
N VAL A 550 -9.73 1.84 20.99
CA VAL A 550 -9.10 2.90 21.78
C VAL A 550 -9.61 4.23 21.25
N GLU A 551 -10.29 4.97 22.11
CA GLU A 551 -10.86 6.27 21.79
C GLU A 551 -9.77 7.34 21.94
N LYS A 552 -9.59 8.15 20.89
CA LYS A 552 -8.59 9.23 20.82
C LYS A 552 -9.23 10.61 21.01
N SER A 553 -10.54 10.72 20.74
CA SER A 553 -11.39 11.87 21.10
C SER A 553 -12.84 11.42 21.25
N GLN A 554 -13.77 12.35 21.55
CA GLN A 554 -15.21 12.09 21.64
C GLN A 554 -15.84 11.56 20.32
N ILE A 555 -15.13 11.66 19.20
CA ILE A 555 -15.62 11.27 17.86
C ILE A 555 -14.65 10.30 17.17
N GLU A 556 -13.35 10.39 17.46
CA GLU A 556 -12.31 9.61 16.79
C GLU A 556 -11.85 8.43 17.65
N TYR A 557 -11.90 7.23 17.06
CA TYR A 557 -11.39 6.01 17.65
C TYR A 557 -10.43 5.31 16.70
N SER A 558 -9.67 4.37 17.27
CA SER A 558 -8.71 3.52 16.57
C SER A 558 -8.77 2.11 17.15
N TYR A 559 -8.25 1.12 16.44
CA TYR A 559 -8.10 -0.25 16.92
C TYR A 559 -6.63 -0.50 17.24
N LEU A 560 -6.33 -0.61 18.53
CA LEU A 560 -5.05 -1.12 19.00
C LEU A 560 -5.08 -2.64 18.85
N ILE A 561 -4.26 -3.15 17.93
CA ILE A 561 -4.13 -4.57 17.64
C ILE A 561 -2.80 -5.06 18.23
N LYS A 562 -2.85 -6.12 19.02
CA LYS A 562 -1.69 -6.76 19.65
C LYS A 562 -1.62 -8.24 19.27
N CYS A 563 -0.41 -8.76 19.18
CA CYS A 563 -0.15 -10.17 18.85
C CYS A 563 1.14 -10.63 19.54
N VAL A 564 1.15 -11.86 20.03
CA VAL A 564 2.39 -12.61 20.25
C VAL A 564 2.62 -13.46 18.99
N GLY A 565 3.85 -13.51 18.48
CA GLY A 565 4.18 -14.30 17.30
C GLY A 565 4.37 -15.78 17.63
N ILE A 566 4.39 -16.65 16.62
CA ILE A 566 4.60 -18.10 16.81
C ILE A 566 6.06 -18.52 17.02
N GLY A 567 7.00 -17.58 17.08
CA GLY A 567 8.43 -17.90 17.09
C GLY A 567 8.92 -18.51 15.77
N TYR A 568 8.40 -18.05 14.62
CA TYR A 568 8.72 -18.68 13.34
C TYR A 568 10.22 -18.59 13.02
N ARG A 569 10.86 -19.75 12.86
CA ARG A 569 12.27 -19.90 12.51
C ARG A 569 12.39 -20.44 11.09
N ASN A 570 13.19 -19.79 10.27
CA ASN A 570 13.52 -20.25 8.93
C ASN A 570 14.51 -21.42 9.01
N PHE A 571 13.98 -22.64 9.07
CA PHE A 571 14.77 -23.88 9.10
C PHE A 571 15.62 -24.10 7.84
N SER A 572 15.32 -23.41 6.74
CA SER A 572 16.08 -23.51 5.49
C SER A 572 17.43 -22.77 5.56
N LYS A 573 17.51 -21.68 6.33
CA LYS A 573 18.74 -20.88 6.45
C LYS A 573 19.73 -21.60 7.37
N LYS A 574 20.89 -22.00 6.82
CA LYS A 574 21.97 -22.66 7.58
C LYS A 574 22.35 -21.85 8.82
N THR A 575 22.59 -22.55 9.93
CA THR A 575 23.24 -22.00 11.12
C THR A 575 24.70 -22.43 11.16
N PHE A 576 25.53 -21.63 10.50
CA PHE A 576 26.97 -21.53 10.70
C PHE A 576 27.27 -20.02 10.76
#